data_AF-K1U4F8-F1
#
_entry.id   AF-K1U4F8-F1
#
_cell.length_a   1.000
_cell.length_b   1.000
_cell.length_c   1.000
_cell.angle_alpha   90.00
_cell.angle_beta   90.00
_cell.angle_gamma   90.00
#
_symmetry.space_group_name_H-M   'P 1'
#
loop_
_entity.id
_entity.type
_entity.pdbx_description
1 polymer ?
#
loop_
_entity_poly.entity_id
_entity_poly.type
_entity_poly.pdbx_seq_one_letter_code
_entity_poly.pdbx_strand_id
1 'polypeptide(L)'
;SKYRELLQHQQMLFVNIEGETKGKALQVDAVYRMLERMEKKTGIHTTPHMLRRYFGNMRRDAGWPLEMISEAYGHKHTDTTIKYLNIVDDQLMEASDQYYAKHSVLYDVEKLL
;
A
#
# COMPACT_ATOMS: atom_id res chain seq x y z
N SER A 1 -1.68 31.64 10.96
CA SER A 1 -1.49 30.19 11.13
C SER A 1 -0.13 29.95 11.79
N LYS A 2 -0.06 29.03 12.78
CA LYS A 2 1.12 28.72 13.62
C LYS A 2 2.39 28.34 12.83
N TYR A 3 2.23 27.88 11.58
CA TYR A 3 3.35 27.40 10.75
C TYR A 3 3.58 28.26 9.50
N ARG A 4 2.96 29.45 9.40
CA ARG A 4 2.95 30.27 8.19
C ARG A 4 4.35 30.63 7.70
N GLU A 5 5.22 31.12 8.57
CA GLU A 5 6.60 31.50 8.23
C GLU A 5 7.44 30.30 7.80
N LEU A 6 7.19 29.12 8.38
CA LEU A 6 7.91 27.91 8.02
C LEU A 6 7.52 27.39 6.64
N LEU A 7 6.24 27.51 6.29
CA LEU A 7 5.68 26.98 5.03
C LEU A 7 5.80 27.97 3.88
N GLN A 8 5.89 29.27 4.17
CA GLN A 8 6.16 30.30 3.16
C GLN A 8 7.62 30.17 2.68
N HIS A 9 7.82 30.26 1.36
CA HIS A 9 9.14 30.20 0.71
C HIS A 9 9.86 28.84 0.72
N GLN A 10 9.17 27.75 1.08
CA GLN A 10 9.71 26.41 0.93
C GLN A 10 9.64 25.94 -0.52
N GLN A 11 10.72 25.32 -1.01
CA GLN A 11 10.75 24.67 -2.32
C GLN A 11 10.08 23.29 -2.32
N MET A 12 10.02 22.65 -1.14
CA MET A 12 9.53 21.29 -0.98
C MET A 12 8.05 21.29 -0.56
N LEU A 13 7.26 20.40 -1.17
CA LEU A 13 5.83 20.26 -0.86
C LEU A 13 5.59 19.70 0.57
N PHE A 14 6.45 18.79 1.03
CA PHE A 14 6.36 18.18 2.36
C PHE A 14 7.60 18.48 3.18
N VAL A 15 7.41 19.11 4.35
CA VAL A 15 8.49 19.49 5.27
C VAL A 15 8.15 19.07 6.70
N ASN A 16 9.18 18.85 7.51
CA ASN A 16 9.01 18.62 8.94
C ASN A 16 8.62 19.93 9.62
N ILE A 17 7.58 19.92 10.46
CA ILE A 17 7.08 21.11 11.15
C ILE A 17 7.61 21.28 12.57
N GLU A 18 8.18 20.22 13.13
CA GLU A 18 8.65 20.10 14.52
C GLU A 18 9.91 19.21 14.59
N GLY A 19 10.65 19.31 15.71
CA GLY A 19 11.91 18.59 15.92
C GLY A 19 13.15 19.26 15.32
N GLU A 20 14.31 18.63 15.47
CA GLU A 20 15.62 19.15 15.02
C GLU A 20 15.73 19.34 13.50
N THR A 21 14.92 18.61 12.74
CA THR A 21 14.90 18.67 11.27
C THR A 21 13.77 19.56 10.72
N LYS A 22 13.21 20.44 11.55
CA LYS A 22 12.17 21.40 11.17
C LYS A 22 12.57 22.23 9.95
N GLY A 23 11.65 22.38 9.00
CA GLY A 23 11.85 23.09 7.73
C GLY A 23 12.58 22.28 6.66
N LYS A 24 13.16 21.13 6.99
CA LYS A 24 13.78 20.23 6.02
C LYS A 24 12.73 19.33 5.36
N ALA A 25 13.07 18.77 4.20
CA ALA A 25 12.24 17.81 3.48
C ALA A 25 11.82 16.64 4.38
N LEU A 26 10.56 16.23 4.26
CA LEU A 26 10.02 15.06 4.95
C LEU A 26 10.81 13.81 4.54
N GLN A 27 11.28 13.05 5.53
CA GLN A 27 12.06 11.83 5.31
C GLN A 27 11.15 10.61 5.18
N VAL A 28 11.64 9.57 4.49
CA VAL A 28 10.89 8.31 4.29
C VAL A 28 10.49 7.69 5.63
N ASP A 29 11.39 7.65 6.60
CA ASP A 29 11.11 7.10 7.94
C ASP A 29 9.98 7.86 8.66
N ALA A 30 9.85 9.17 8.41
CA ALA A 30 8.78 9.96 8.99
C ALA A 30 7.41 9.57 8.42
N VAL A 31 7.35 9.14 7.15
CA VAL A 31 6.14 8.60 6.52
C VAL A 31 5.77 7.26 7.15
N TYR A 32 6.72 6.35 7.32
CA TYR A 32 6.47 5.06 8.00
C TYR A 32 5.99 5.25 9.44
N ARG A 33 6.65 6.12 10.22
CA ARG A 33 6.20 6.47 11.58
C ARG A 33 4.82 7.11 11.62
N MET A 34 4.43 7.85 10.58
CA MET A 34 3.09 8.42 10.47
C MET A 34 2.04 7.31 10.28
N LEU A 35 2.30 6.33 9.42
CA LEU A 35 1.41 5.20 9.20
C LEU A 35 1.31 4.29 10.42
N GLU A 36 2.42 4.03 11.12
CA GLU A 36 2.42 3.28 12.39
C GLU A 36 1.56 3.97 13.46
N ARG A 37 1.61 5.30 13.56
CA ARG A 37 0.72 6.05 14.47
C ARG A 37 -0.75 5.97 14.05
N MET A 38 -1.02 5.90 12.74
CA MET A 38 -2.37 5.73 12.22
C MET A 38 -2.91 4.35 12.60
N GLU A 39 -2.12 3.31 12.38
CA GLU A 39 -2.43 1.93 12.77
C GLU A 39 -2.77 1.83 14.26
N LYS A 40 -1.97 2.42 15.14
CA LYS A 40 -2.25 2.44 16.59
C LYS A 40 -3.58 3.12 16.95
N LYS A 41 -4.06 4.05 16.13
CA LYS A 41 -5.30 4.81 16.36
C LYS A 41 -6.53 4.15 15.76
N THR A 42 -6.37 3.45 14.64
CA THR A 42 -7.49 2.91 13.85
C THR A 42 -7.56 1.38 13.89
N GLY A 43 -6.48 0.71 14.30
CA GLY A 43 -6.30 -0.74 14.18
C GLY A 43 -5.98 -1.20 12.76
N ILE A 44 -5.82 -0.28 11.79
CA ILE A 44 -5.62 -0.61 10.38
C ILE A 44 -4.12 -0.59 10.06
N HIS A 45 -3.53 -1.77 9.83
CA HIS A 45 -2.15 -1.88 9.37
C HIS A 45 -2.02 -1.45 7.91
N THR A 46 -1.12 -0.51 7.61
CA THR A 46 -0.85 -0.07 6.23
C THR A 46 0.58 0.44 6.05
N THR A 47 1.09 0.33 4.83
CA THR A 47 2.45 0.74 4.42
C THR A 47 2.38 1.44 3.06
N PRO A 48 3.37 2.26 2.68
CA PRO A 48 3.37 2.93 1.39
C PRO A 48 3.28 1.95 0.21
N HIS A 49 3.91 0.77 0.33
CA HIS A 49 3.85 -0.28 -0.70
C HIS A 49 2.45 -0.90 -0.81
N MET A 50 1.75 -1.13 0.31
CA MET A 50 0.36 -1.59 0.29
C MET A 50 -0.57 -0.56 -0.37
N LEU A 51 -0.41 0.72 -0.05
CA LEU A 51 -1.17 1.79 -0.69
C LEU A 51 -0.89 1.89 -2.20
N ARG A 52 0.37 1.68 -2.61
CA ARG A 52 0.75 1.61 -4.03
C ARG A 52 0.04 0.45 -4.71
N ARG A 53 0.05 -0.76 -4.14
CA ARG A 53 -0.65 -1.93 -4.69
C ARG A 53 -2.15 -1.69 -4.80
N TYR A 54 -2.76 -1.16 -3.73
CA TYR A 54 -4.17 -0.81 -3.70
C TYR A 54 -4.58 0.12 -4.84
N PHE A 55 -3.75 1.15 -5.13
CA PHE A 55 -4.00 2.03 -6.26
C PHE A 55 -4.10 1.26 -7.59
N GLY A 56 -3.15 0.37 -7.89
CA GLY A 56 -3.17 -0.40 -9.14
C GLY A 56 -4.39 -1.30 -9.27
N ASN A 57 -4.73 -2.02 -8.18
CA ASN A 57 -5.89 -2.89 -8.16
C ASN A 57 -7.18 -2.09 -8.42
N MET A 58 -7.37 -0.98 -7.70
CA MET A 58 -8.52 -0.10 -7.90
C MET A 58 -8.62 0.45 -9.32
N ARG A 59 -7.49 0.78 -9.97
CA ARG A 59 -7.50 1.22 -11.37
C ARG A 59 -7.82 0.09 -12.33
N ARG A 60 -7.33 -1.11 -12.05
CA ARG A 60 -7.65 -2.29 -12.83
C ARG A 60 -9.14 -2.64 -12.75
N ASP A 61 -9.71 -2.61 -11.54
CA ASP A 61 -11.13 -2.83 -11.29
C ASP A 61 -12.00 -1.76 -11.96
N ALA A 62 -11.51 -0.52 -12.01
CA ALA A 62 -12.13 0.58 -12.77
C ALA A 62 -11.94 0.47 -14.30
N GLY A 63 -11.41 -0.65 -14.80
CA GLY A 63 -11.27 -0.93 -16.23
C GLY A 63 -10.10 -0.23 -16.91
N TRP A 64 -9.13 0.31 -16.17
CA TRP A 64 -7.98 0.96 -16.80
C TRP A 64 -7.13 -0.10 -17.54
N PRO A 65 -6.66 0.22 -18.76
CA PRO A 65 -5.63 -0.56 -19.45
C PRO A 65 -4.32 -0.51 -18.67
N LEU A 66 -3.55 -1.58 -18.83
CA LEU A 66 -2.31 -1.83 -18.09
C LEU A 66 -1.27 -0.72 -18.30
N GLU A 67 -1.23 -0.19 -19.52
CA GLU A 67 -0.32 0.86 -19.96
C GLU A 67 -0.54 2.15 -19.17
N MET A 68 -1.80 2.56 -18.99
CA MET A 68 -2.14 3.76 -18.20
C MET A 68 -1.80 3.57 -16.71
N ILE A 69 -1.98 2.36 -16.17
CA ILE A 69 -1.58 2.05 -14.79
C ILE A 69 -0.05 2.10 -14.66
N SER A 70 0.67 1.56 -15.65
CA SER A 70 2.13 1.55 -15.69
C SER A 70 2.71 2.96 -15.79
N GLU A 71 2.10 3.82 -16.60
CA GLU A 71 2.45 5.23 -16.73
C GLU A 71 2.20 5.98 -15.42
N ALA A 72 1.03 5.78 -14.79
CA ALA A 72 0.72 6.39 -13.49
C ALA A 72 1.70 5.98 -12.38
N TYR A 73 2.24 4.75 -12.46
CA TYR A 73 3.30 4.29 -11.56
C TYR A 73 4.69 4.84 -11.88
N GLY A 74 4.91 5.39 -13.07
CA GLY A 74 6.22 5.80 -13.58
C GLY A 74 7.14 4.60 -13.85
N HIS A 75 6.60 3.42 -14.16
CA HIS A 75 7.41 2.24 -14.46
C HIS A 75 7.95 2.30 -15.90
N LYS A 76 9.28 2.18 -16.03
CA LYS A 76 9.96 2.11 -17.34
C LYS A 76 9.64 0.84 -18.14
N HIS A 77 9.31 -0.25 -17.44
CA HIS A 77 8.96 -1.54 -18.02
C HIS A 77 7.61 -2.02 -17.48
N THR A 78 6.73 -2.49 -18.37
CA THR A 78 5.38 -2.97 -18.05
C THR A 78 5.38 -4.24 -17.18
N ASP A 79 6.46 -5.02 -17.23
CA ASP A 79 6.63 -6.25 -16.43
C ASP A 79 6.59 -5.98 -14.92
N THR A 80 7.07 -4.81 -14.49
CA THR A 80 6.98 -4.39 -13.09
C THR A 80 5.53 -4.16 -12.68
N THR A 81 4.71 -3.60 -13.58
CA THR A 81 3.27 -3.38 -13.36
C THR A 81 2.49 -4.70 -13.33
N ILE A 82 2.87 -5.66 -14.17
CA ILE A 82 2.32 -7.02 -14.15
C ILE A 82 2.58 -7.70 -12.79
N LYS A 83 3.76 -7.54 -12.19
CA LYS A 83 4.05 -8.07 -10.83
C LYS A 83 3.19 -7.45 -9.73
N TYR A 84 2.78 -6.19 -9.87
CA TYR A 84 1.88 -5.54 -8.90
C TYR A 84 0.42 -5.97 -9.06
N LEU A 85 0.01 -6.33 -10.29
CA LEU A 85 -1.35 -6.70 -10.64
C LEU A 85 -1.61 -8.20 -10.66
N ASN A 86 -0.56 -9.02 -10.82
CA ASN A 86 -0.67 -10.47 -10.74
C ASN A 86 -1.06 -10.85 -9.32
N ILE A 87 -2.31 -11.31 -9.24
CA ILE A 87 -2.92 -12.20 -8.25
C ILE A 87 -2.55 -11.81 -6.83
N VAL A 88 -3.49 -11.13 -6.20
CA VAL A 88 -3.45 -10.81 -4.78
C VAL A 88 -3.09 -12.10 -4.04
N ASP A 89 -2.01 -12.08 -3.26
CA ASP A 89 -1.69 -13.18 -2.33
C ASP A 89 -2.96 -13.52 -1.53
N ASP A 90 -3.74 -12.49 -1.20
CA ASP A 90 -5.04 -12.58 -0.53
C ASP A 90 -6.13 -13.25 -1.38
N GLN A 91 -6.18 -13.09 -2.70
CA GLN A 91 -7.13 -13.82 -3.57
C GLN A 91 -6.73 -15.28 -3.74
N LEU A 92 -5.42 -15.56 -3.79
CA LEU A 92 -4.91 -16.94 -3.82
C LEU A 92 -5.17 -17.62 -2.47
N MET A 93 -4.99 -16.89 -1.37
CA MET A 93 -5.25 -17.36 -0.01
C MET A 93 -6.75 -17.54 0.23
N GLU A 94 -7.60 -16.63 -0.21
CA GLU A 94 -9.06 -16.75 -0.12
C GLU A 94 -9.60 -17.87 -1.03
N ALA A 95 -9.07 -18.04 -2.24
CA ALA A 95 -9.39 -19.17 -3.10
C ALA A 95 -8.90 -20.51 -2.50
N SER A 96 -7.72 -20.51 -1.86
CA SER A 96 -7.20 -21.66 -1.11
C SER A 96 -8.10 -21.99 0.08
N ASP A 97 -8.45 -21.01 0.91
CA ASP A 97 -9.33 -21.17 2.06
C ASP A 97 -10.71 -21.68 1.64
N GLN A 98 -11.28 -21.15 0.56
CA GLN A 98 -12.54 -21.63 -0.03
C GLN A 98 -12.42 -23.06 -0.58
N TYR A 99 -11.30 -23.41 -1.21
CA TYR A 99 -11.02 -24.76 -1.67
C TYR A 99 -10.95 -25.74 -0.49
N TYR A 100 -10.19 -25.43 0.56
CA TYR A 100 -10.10 -26.26 1.76
C TYR A 100 -11.43 -26.35 2.49
N ALA A 101 -12.19 -25.26 2.63
CA ALA A 101 -13.52 -25.28 3.27
C ALA A 101 -14.55 -26.13 2.51
N LYS A 102 -14.47 -26.17 1.17
CA LYS A 102 -15.38 -26.94 0.31
C LYS A 102 -14.98 -28.42 0.18
N HIS A 103 -13.70 -28.72 0.35
CA HIS A 103 -13.14 -30.07 0.18
C HIS A 103 -12.69 -30.73 1.50
N SER A 104 -12.79 -30.07 2.65
CA SER A 104 -12.50 -30.62 3.99
C SER A 104 -13.40 -31.78 4.40
N VAL A 105 -14.59 -31.91 3.81
CA VAL A 105 -15.48 -33.07 4.00
C VAL A 105 -15.01 -34.28 3.15
N LEU A 106 -14.21 -34.04 2.11
CA LEU A 106 -13.75 -35.08 1.17
C LEU A 106 -12.40 -35.70 1.58
N TYR A 107 -11.58 -34.93 2.29
CA TYR A 107 -10.31 -35.38 2.87
C TYR A 107 -10.49 -35.39 4.39
N ASP A 108 -10.35 -36.55 5.02
CA ASP A 108 -10.52 -36.81 6.46
C ASP A 108 -9.43 -36.10 7.30
N VAL A 109 -9.32 -34.75 7.21
CA VAL A 109 -8.24 -33.94 7.80
C VAL A 109 -8.38 -33.85 9.32
N GLU A 110 -9.49 -34.30 9.90
CA GLU A 110 -9.66 -34.48 11.34
C GLU A 110 -8.71 -35.54 11.94
N LYS A 111 -8.06 -36.39 11.12
CA LYS A 111 -7.09 -37.39 11.59
C LYS A 111 -5.64 -36.93 11.64
N LEU A 112 -5.34 -35.67 11.35
CA LEU A 112 -3.97 -35.12 11.32
C LEU A 112 -3.68 -34.08 12.41
N LEU A 113 -4.61 -33.88 13.35
CA LEU A 113 -4.37 -33.26 14.66
C LEU A 113 -4.29 -34.35 15.74
#